data_AF-A0A1Q8SQL0-F1
#
_entry.id   AF-A0A1Q8SQL0-F1
#
_cell.length_a   1.000
_cell.length_b   1.000
_cell.length_c   1.000
_cell.angle_alpha   90.00
_cell.angle_beta   90.00
_cell.angle_gamma   90.00
#
_symmetry.space_group_name_H-M   'P 1'
#
loop_
_entity.id
_entity.type
_entity.pdbx_description
1 polymer ?
#
loop_
_entity_poly.entity_id
_entity_poly.type
_entity_poly.pdbx_seq_one_letter_code
_entity_poly.pdbx_strand_id
1 'polypeptide(L)'
;MPKSLFYAASCAVLLAGCQSMSADSPSMPADDPMTTAPPITRGFDASGLSQVMLSEMAGQRGDFRRAAEGYLAAADRYRSAELAERATLAARYTDDTGLLSSAAARWQQLAPRDSAPQKLLSGIAVDRGDWPAALRHRLELARSDEDAQLLELADLMVEARADPVPLIAQLRDFTASHPDHADAQMATARLEAANGQLDDARQRLATLTRHHADLPALWLTRSQIALEAGDYGQAAAAARRGSELAPDDSRFLLALAQAEIANGDIASAEPRIDQLLARYNDTPSLRIGFAQLYLDAGALEPARRLLLPLLDRDDTPPATYLVLGSIAETQGEIDNALLYYRQVPAGPGFLDSRALATRMLIASGRARDAQEFLQVEILRHPDQRTPLTQIGLQALDDAGQIPAADALLADALEQSPNDTDLLYTRAMREFDQGNVETMMTQMRDVIARDPDNAAALNALGYTLATTTDHYDEALDLIERAHALEPQSPAILDSLGWVHFKRGEPRKALGYLRRAYAGQPDQEVAAHLAEALVVLDQAAEARTLVQSAIATSDNHPDIDDLLIRYPQLSPQAEP
;
A
#
# COMPACT_ATOMS: atom_id res chain seq x y z
N MET A 1 18.02 -69.09 -5.82
CA MET A 1 17.67 -69.64 -7.15
C MET A 1 16.14 -69.78 -7.24
N PRO A 2 15.53 -69.49 -8.40
CA PRO A 2 14.38 -68.59 -8.47
C PRO A 2 13.03 -69.29 -8.73
N LYS A 3 11.92 -68.64 -8.37
CA LYS A 3 10.56 -68.92 -8.87
C LYS A 3 9.90 -67.63 -9.37
N SER A 4 10.61 -66.91 -10.22
CA SER A 4 10.10 -65.87 -11.10
C SER A 4 9.78 -66.51 -12.46
N LEU A 5 8.69 -67.28 -12.59
CA LEU A 5 8.36 -67.91 -13.89
C LEU A 5 6.92 -68.40 -14.10
N PHE A 6 5.93 -68.00 -13.27
CA PHE A 6 4.55 -68.51 -13.43
C PHE A 6 3.44 -67.48 -13.65
N TYR A 7 3.74 -66.18 -13.72
CA TYR A 7 2.72 -65.16 -14.07
C TYR A 7 2.95 -64.45 -15.42
N ALA A 8 4.02 -64.76 -16.14
CA ALA A 8 4.30 -64.18 -17.46
C ALA A 8 3.61 -64.90 -18.63
N ALA A 9 2.94 -66.04 -18.40
CA ALA A 9 2.37 -66.87 -19.46
C ALA A 9 0.88 -66.64 -19.77
N SER A 10 0.17 -65.82 -18.98
CA SER A 10 -1.24 -65.48 -19.26
C SER A 10 -1.46 -64.12 -19.95
N CYS A 11 -0.41 -63.32 -20.17
CA CYS A 11 -0.51 -62.03 -20.87
C CYS A 11 -0.21 -62.09 -22.39
N ALA A 12 0.16 -63.24 -22.95
CA ALA A 12 0.54 -63.35 -24.36
C ALA A 12 -0.56 -63.86 -25.32
N VAL A 13 -1.72 -64.29 -24.80
CA VAL A 13 -2.80 -64.87 -25.64
C VAL A 13 -3.99 -63.91 -25.89
N LEU A 14 -4.01 -62.74 -25.24
CA LEU A 14 -5.02 -61.69 -25.52
C LEU A 14 -4.50 -60.55 -26.42
N LEU A 15 -3.25 -60.62 -26.88
CA LEU A 15 -2.62 -59.57 -27.72
C LEU A 15 -2.45 -59.94 -29.20
N ALA A 16 -2.99 -61.08 -29.67
CA ALA A 16 -2.85 -61.53 -31.06
C ALA A 16 -4.19 -61.65 -31.82
N GLY A 17 -5.24 -60.99 -31.35
CA GLY A 17 -6.61 -61.15 -31.85
C GLY A 17 -7.11 -60.12 -32.87
N CYS A 18 -6.33 -59.10 -33.24
CA CYS A 18 -6.78 -58.05 -34.18
C CYS A 18 -5.71 -57.60 -35.19
N GLN A 19 -4.84 -58.51 -35.65
CA GLN A 19 -4.02 -58.29 -36.86
C GLN A 19 -4.46 -59.24 -37.97
N SER A 20 -5.59 -58.92 -38.60
CA SER A 20 -5.92 -59.27 -39.99
C SER A 20 -7.28 -58.69 -40.37
N MET A 21 -7.35 -57.38 -40.51
CA MET A 21 -8.25 -56.82 -41.51
C MET A 21 -7.40 -56.13 -42.55
N SER A 22 -7.42 -56.71 -43.74
CA SER A 22 -6.80 -56.21 -44.95
C SER A 22 -7.23 -54.76 -45.16
N ALA A 23 -6.28 -53.83 -45.04
CA ALA A 23 -6.44 -52.45 -45.45
C ALA A 23 -6.29 -52.39 -46.98
N ASP A 24 -7.30 -52.88 -47.68
CA ASP A 24 -7.52 -52.63 -49.11
C ASP A 24 -9.03 -52.55 -49.33
N SER A 25 -9.64 -51.58 -48.65
CA SER A 25 -10.84 -50.94 -49.18
C SER A 25 -10.34 -49.70 -49.92
N PRO A 26 -10.75 -49.45 -51.18
CA PRO A 26 -10.42 -48.18 -51.81
C PRO A 26 -10.99 -47.12 -50.88
N SER A 27 -10.12 -46.28 -50.31
CA SER A 27 -10.56 -45.02 -49.76
C SER A 27 -11.11 -44.25 -50.95
N MET A 28 -12.40 -44.43 -51.23
CA MET A 28 -13.17 -43.38 -51.88
C MET A 28 -12.76 -42.11 -51.13
N PRO A 29 -12.27 -41.06 -51.80
CA PRO A 29 -12.37 -39.76 -51.19
C PRO A 29 -13.85 -39.65 -50.88
N ALA A 30 -14.21 -39.77 -49.61
CA ALA A 30 -15.53 -39.37 -49.19
C ALA A 30 -15.50 -37.87 -49.47
N ASP A 31 -15.94 -37.48 -50.66
CA ASP A 31 -16.31 -36.11 -50.93
C ASP A 31 -17.17 -35.74 -49.75
N ASP A 32 -16.63 -34.85 -48.91
CA ASP A 32 -17.28 -34.47 -47.67
C ASP A 32 -18.70 -34.07 -48.08
N PRO A 33 -19.76 -34.74 -47.57
CA PRO A 33 -21.13 -34.46 -48.00
C PRO A 33 -21.54 -33.00 -47.74
N MET A 34 -20.73 -32.24 -47.01
CA MET A 34 -20.83 -30.81 -46.82
C MET A 34 -20.23 -29.94 -47.94
N THR A 35 -19.43 -30.49 -48.85
CA THR A 35 -18.78 -29.73 -49.95
C THR A 35 -19.78 -29.04 -50.88
N THR A 36 -20.98 -29.61 -51.02
CA THR A 36 -22.08 -29.04 -51.81
C THR A 36 -23.22 -28.49 -50.96
N ALA A 37 -23.08 -28.48 -49.63
CA ALA A 37 -24.11 -27.96 -48.75
C ALA A 37 -24.21 -26.43 -48.90
N PRO A 38 -25.42 -25.86 -48.98
CA PRO A 38 -25.58 -24.42 -49.00
C PRO A 38 -24.97 -23.81 -47.72
N PRO A 39 -24.35 -22.62 -47.80
CA PRO A 39 -23.75 -21.99 -46.64
C PRO A 39 -24.79 -21.79 -45.55
N ILE A 40 -24.43 -22.08 -44.31
CA ILE A 40 -25.33 -21.93 -43.16
C ILE A 40 -25.63 -20.44 -42.98
N THR A 41 -26.88 -20.06 -43.20
CA THR A 41 -27.32 -18.66 -43.13
C THR A 41 -27.82 -18.25 -41.75
N ARG A 42 -28.05 -19.21 -40.84
CA ARG A 42 -28.42 -18.99 -39.42
C ARG A 42 -27.93 -20.15 -38.55
N GLY A 43 -27.45 -19.84 -37.35
CA GLY A 43 -26.93 -20.83 -36.39
C GLY A 43 -25.45 -21.14 -36.60
N PHE A 44 -24.98 -22.21 -35.96
CA PHE A 44 -23.57 -22.60 -36.02
C PHE A 44 -23.26 -23.40 -37.27
N ASP A 45 -22.10 -23.13 -37.88
CA ASP A 45 -21.49 -24.11 -38.78
C ASP A 45 -20.81 -25.25 -38.03
N ALA A 46 -20.39 -26.29 -38.75
CA ALA A 46 -19.78 -27.48 -38.15
C ALA A 46 -18.57 -27.13 -37.26
N SER A 47 -17.78 -26.13 -37.67
CA SER A 47 -16.63 -25.65 -36.91
C SER A 47 -17.07 -24.91 -35.64
N GLY A 48 -18.06 -24.03 -35.71
CA GLY A 48 -18.59 -23.32 -34.54
C GLY A 48 -19.30 -24.23 -33.55
N LEU A 49 -20.10 -25.18 -34.03
CA LEU A 49 -20.77 -26.16 -33.17
C LEU A 49 -19.74 -27.02 -32.44
N SER A 50 -18.73 -27.52 -33.18
CA SER A 50 -17.62 -28.27 -32.58
C SER A 50 -16.90 -27.45 -31.52
N GLN A 51 -16.60 -26.18 -31.79
CA GLN A 51 -15.95 -25.28 -30.84
C GLN A 51 -16.77 -25.07 -29.56
N VAL A 52 -18.08 -24.79 -29.68
CA VAL A 52 -18.96 -24.62 -28.51
C VAL A 52 -19.07 -25.91 -27.72
N MET A 53 -19.22 -27.07 -28.38
CA MET A 53 -19.28 -28.37 -27.69
C MET A 53 -17.98 -28.72 -26.97
N LEU A 54 -16.83 -28.46 -27.59
CA LEU A 54 -15.53 -28.66 -26.95
C LEU A 54 -15.34 -27.74 -25.74
N SER A 55 -15.83 -26.50 -25.83
CA SER A 55 -15.82 -25.53 -24.72
C SER A 55 -16.69 -25.99 -23.55
N GLU A 56 -17.87 -26.56 -23.83
CA GLU A 56 -18.74 -27.16 -22.81
C GLU A 56 -18.07 -28.35 -22.12
N MET A 57 -17.52 -29.28 -22.89
CA MET A 57 -16.81 -30.44 -22.33
C MET A 57 -15.56 -30.03 -21.54
N ALA A 58 -14.88 -28.94 -21.91
CA ALA A 58 -13.76 -28.39 -21.15
C ALA A 58 -14.24 -27.86 -19.79
N GLY A 59 -15.30 -27.03 -19.79
CA GLY A 59 -15.87 -26.47 -18.56
C GLY A 59 -16.38 -27.53 -17.59
N GLN A 60 -17.06 -28.57 -18.09
CA GLN A 60 -17.52 -29.70 -17.27
C GLN A 60 -16.36 -30.51 -16.64
N ARG A 61 -15.16 -30.45 -17.22
CA ARG A 61 -13.95 -31.09 -16.70
C ARG A 61 -13.11 -30.17 -15.81
N GLY A 62 -13.57 -28.94 -15.56
CA GLY A 62 -12.86 -27.93 -14.77
C GLY A 62 -11.78 -27.16 -15.54
N ASP A 63 -11.64 -27.37 -16.86
CA ASP A 63 -10.74 -26.57 -17.70
C ASP A 63 -11.44 -25.28 -18.13
N PHE A 64 -11.58 -24.37 -17.17
CA PHE A 64 -12.31 -23.12 -17.34
C PHE A 64 -11.63 -22.13 -18.29
N ARG A 65 -10.30 -22.14 -18.37
CA ARG A 65 -9.55 -21.30 -19.33
C ARG A 65 -9.92 -21.68 -20.76
N ARG A 66 -9.80 -22.96 -21.11
CA ARG A 66 -10.13 -23.44 -22.46
C ARG A 66 -11.60 -23.25 -22.80
N ALA A 67 -12.49 -23.45 -21.82
CA ALA A 67 -13.91 -23.18 -21.98
C ALA A 67 -14.16 -21.70 -22.30
N ALA A 68 -13.58 -20.78 -21.52
CA ALA A 68 -13.72 -19.35 -21.70
C ALA A 68 -13.19 -18.87 -23.05
N GLU A 69 -11.97 -19.27 -23.44
CA GLU A 69 -11.37 -18.93 -24.74
C GLU A 69 -12.24 -19.41 -25.91
N GLY A 70 -12.73 -20.66 -25.81
CA GLY A 70 -13.57 -21.26 -26.84
C GLY A 70 -14.94 -20.57 -26.97
N TYR A 71 -15.58 -20.23 -25.85
CA TYR A 71 -16.81 -19.43 -25.87
C TYR A 71 -16.57 -18.01 -26.40
N LEU A 72 -15.47 -17.37 -26.01
CA LEU A 72 -15.15 -16.00 -26.44
C LEU A 72 -14.92 -15.94 -27.95
N ALA A 73 -14.12 -16.85 -28.50
CA ALA A 73 -13.90 -16.93 -29.93
C ALA A 73 -15.19 -17.27 -30.71
N ALA A 74 -16.11 -18.04 -30.12
CA ALA A 74 -17.43 -18.28 -30.70
C ALA A 74 -18.32 -17.03 -30.63
N ALA A 75 -18.29 -16.30 -29.51
CA ALA A 75 -18.98 -15.02 -29.35
C ALA A 75 -18.50 -13.99 -30.38
N ASP A 76 -17.20 -13.96 -30.68
CA ASP A 76 -16.63 -13.09 -31.70
C ASP A 76 -17.11 -13.43 -33.11
N ARG A 77 -17.03 -14.71 -33.47
CA ARG A 77 -17.45 -15.21 -34.78
C ARG A 77 -18.93 -14.99 -35.05
N TYR A 78 -19.78 -15.27 -34.05
CA TYR A 78 -21.23 -15.27 -34.21
C TYR A 78 -21.93 -14.02 -33.68
N ARG A 79 -21.18 -13.10 -33.05
CA ARG A 79 -21.70 -11.88 -32.40
C ARG A 79 -22.86 -12.18 -31.42
N SER A 80 -22.70 -13.24 -30.61
CA SER A 80 -23.70 -13.66 -29.61
C SER A 80 -23.31 -13.16 -28.23
N ALA A 81 -24.21 -12.40 -27.60
CA ALA A 81 -24.03 -11.90 -26.24
C ALA A 81 -24.06 -13.05 -25.22
N GLU A 82 -24.91 -14.06 -25.43
CA GLU A 82 -25.04 -15.23 -24.56
C GLU A 82 -23.75 -16.06 -24.51
N LEU A 83 -23.04 -16.16 -25.64
CA LEU A 83 -21.73 -16.81 -25.68
C LEU A 83 -20.65 -15.96 -24.97
N ALA A 84 -20.71 -14.62 -25.07
CA ALA A 84 -19.80 -13.75 -24.36
C ALA A 84 -20.05 -13.76 -22.85
N GLU A 85 -21.31 -13.83 -22.42
CA GLU A 85 -21.69 -14.07 -21.02
C GLU A 85 -21.11 -15.40 -20.53
N ARG A 86 -21.31 -16.50 -21.26
CA ARG A 86 -20.74 -17.82 -20.90
C ARG A 86 -19.22 -17.80 -20.83
N ALA A 87 -18.56 -17.12 -21.76
CA ALA A 87 -17.11 -16.91 -21.74
C ALA A 87 -16.69 -16.19 -20.45
N THR A 88 -17.41 -15.13 -20.09
CA THR A 88 -17.17 -14.34 -18.88
C THR A 88 -17.35 -15.17 -17.62
N LEU A 89 -18.45 -15.93 -17.52
CA LEU A 89 -18.72 -16.80 -16.38
C LEU A 89 -17.68 -17.90 -16.22
N ALA A 90 -17.19 -18.49 -17.32
CA ALA A 90 -16.09 -19.44 -17.28
C ALA A 90 -14.78 -18.78 -16.85
N ALA A 91 -14.46 -17.60 -17.39
CA ALA A 91 -13.23 -16.88 -17.08
C ALA A 91 -13.12 -16.46 -15.60
N ARG A 92 -14.25 -16.29 -14.89
CA ARG A 92 -14.25 -16.00 -13.43
C ARG A 92 -13.62 -17.09 -12.57
N TYR A 93 -13.55 -18.32 -13.07
CA TYR A 93 -12.93 -19.46 -12.39
C TYR A 93 -11.49 -19.70 -12.83
N THR A 94 -10.88 -18.69 -13.47
CA THR A 94 -9.49 -18.71 -13.90
C THR A 94 -8.72 -17.63 -13.16
N ASP A 95 -7.43 -17.84 -12.94
CA ASP A 95 -6.52 -16.80 -12.41
C ASP A 95 -6.13 -15.77 -13.49
N ASP A 96 -6.89 -15.70 -14.60
CA ASP A 96 -6.60 -14.88 -15.78
C ASP A 96 -7.53 -13.67 -15.84
N THR A 97 -7.15 -12.60 -15.14
CA THR A 97 -7.92 -11.34 -15.11
C THR A 97 -7.97 -10.66 -16.48
N GLY A 98 -7.01 -10.95 -17.37
CA GLY A 98 -6.99 -10.45 -18.75
C GLY A 98 -8.09 -11.08 -19.60
N LEU A 99 -8.22 -12.41 -19.52
CA LEU A 99 -9.29 -13.16 -20.19
C LEU A 99 -10.67 -12.77 -19.66
N LEU A 100 -10.83 -12.66 -18.34
CA LEU A 100 -12.07 -12.22 -17.72
C LEU A 100 -12.49 -10.83 -18.19
N SER A 101 -11.56 -9.87 -18.17
CA SER A 101 -11.80 -8.50 -18.63
C SER A 101 -12.16 -8.44 -20.11
N SER A 102 -11.48 -9.23 -20.95
CA SER A 102 -11.74 -9.28 -22.40
C SER A 102 -13.12 -9.88 -22.71
N ALA A 103 -13.49 -10.97 -22.03
CA ALA A 103 -14.79 -11.59 -22.19
C ALA A 103 -15.93 -10.68 -21.70
N ALA A 104 -15.77 -10.03 -20.55
CA ALA A 104 -16.75 -9.09 -20.01
C ALA A 104 -16.90 -7.85 -20.91
N ALA A 105 -15.80 -7.31 -21.44
CA ALA A 105 -15.83 -6.20 -22.39
C ALA A 105 -16.54 -6.60 -23.70
N ARG A 106 -16.33 -7.83 -24.16
CA ARG A 106 -17.03 -8.35 -25.34
C ARG A 106 -18.53 -8.51 -25.08
N TRP A 107 -18.91 -9.02 -23.91
CA TRP A 107 -20.30 -9.09 -23.50
C TRP A 107 -20.94 -7.71 -23.48
N GLN A 108 -20.28 -6.71 -22.88
CA GLN A 108 -20.76 -5.33 -22.88
C GLN A 108 -20.98 -4.75 -24.27
N GLN A 109 -20.08 -5.03 -25.23
CA GLN A 109 -20.22 -4.55 -26.61
C GLN A 109 -21.41 -5.19 -27.33
N LEU A 110 -21.67 -6.47 -27.08
CA LEU A 110 -22.74 -7.22 -27.74
C LEU A 110 -24.11 -7.01 -27.10
N ALA A 111 -24.15 -6.72 -25.79
CA ALA A 111 -25.34 -6.37 -25.04
C ALA A 111 -25.13 -5.07 -24.23
N PRO A 112 -25.18 -3.89 -24.88
CA PRO A 112 -24.90 -2.61 -24.20
C PRO A 112 -25.84 -2.26 -23.05
N ARG A 113 -27.03 -2.87 -23.00
CA ARG A 113 -28.05 -2.63 -21.98
C ARG A 113 -27.95 -3.58 -20.79
N ASP A 114 -27.09 -4.59 -20.85
CA ASP A 114 -26.92 -5.52 -19.72
C ASP A 114 -26.05 -4.85 -18.65
N SER A 115 -26.51 -4.90 -17.40
CA SER A 115 -25.79 -4.29 -16.28
C SER A 115 -24.75 -5.18 -15.63
N ALA A 116 -24.89 -6.50 -15.74
CA ALA A 116 -23.93 -7.46 -15.23
C ALA A 116 -22.49 -7.23 -15.76
N PRO A 117 -22.24 -7.06 -17.07
CA PRO A 117 -20.91 -6.77 -17.57
C PRO A 117 -20.38 -5.41 -17.09
N GLN A 118 -21.21 -4.36 -16.98
CA GLN A 118 -20.80 -3.08 -16.41
C GLN A 118 -20.35 -3.20 -14.95
N LYS A 119 -21.11 -3.90 -14.11
CA LYS A 119 -20.77 -4.11 -12.68
C LYS A 119 -19.46 -4.88 -12.54
N LEU A 120 -19.28 -5.93 -13.36
CA LEU A 120 -18.06 -6.72 -13.37
C LEU A 120 -16.84 -5.93 -13.87
N LEU A 121 -16.97 -5.17 -14.96
CA LEU A 121 -15.91 -4.34 -15.49
C LEU A 121 -15.53 -3.22 -14.52
N SER A 122 -16.50 -2.63 -13.83
CA SER A 122 -16.27 -1.69 -12.74
C SER A 122 -15.43 -2.32 -11.62
N GLY A 123 -15.80 -3.51 -11.15
CA GLY A 123 -15.03 -4.24 -10.12
C GLY A 123 -13.60 -4.57 -10.55
N ILE A 124 -13.41 -5.06 -11.78
CA ILE A 124 -12.08 -5.34 -12.33
C ILE A 124 -11.23 -4.06 -12.41
N ALA A 125 -11.84 -2.92 -12.72
CA ALA A 125 -11.15 -1.64 -12.74
C ALA A 125 -10.77 -1.17 -11.34
N VAL A 126 -11.63 -1.38 -10.32
CA VAL A 126 -11.31 -1.14 -8.90
C VAL A 126 -10.10 -1.97 -8.47
N ASP A 127 -10.08 -3.28 -8.76
CA ASP A 127 -8.98 -4.18 -8.40
C ASP A 127 -7.63 -3.76 -9.04
N ARG A 128 -7.69 -3.07 -10.18
CA ARG A 128 -6.51 -2.53 -10.90
C ARG A 128 -6.12 -1.12 -10.46
N GLY A 129 -6.92 -0.47 -9.60
CA GLY A 129 -6.76 0.94 -9.26
C GLY A 129 -7.10 1.92 -10.40
N ASP A 130 -7.77 1.46 -11.47
CA ASP A 130 -8.26 2.33 -12.56
C ASP A 130 -9.62 2.94 -12.18
N TRP A 131 -9.58 3.88 -11.24
CA TRP A 131 -10.76 4.59 -10.73
C TRP A 131 -11.56 5.31 -11.82
N PRO A 132 -10.94 5.99 -12.80
CA PRO A 132 -11.69 6.61 -13.90
C PRO A 132 -12.46 5.58 -14.74
N ALA A 133 -11.89 4.41 -15.04
CA ALA A 133 -12.64 3.36 -15.74
C ALA A 133 -13.77 2.79 -14.86
N ALA A 134 -13.50 2.53 -13.59
CA ALA A 134 -14.50 2.02 -12.65
C ALA A 134 -15.72 2.95 -12.56
N LEU A 135 -15.48 4.26 -12.46
CA LEU A 135 -16.52 5.29 -12.42
C LEU A 135 -17.31 5.35 -13.72
N ARG A 136 -16.65 5.32 -14.89
CA ARG A 136 -17.36 5.32 -16.20
C ARG A 136 -18.36 4.17 -16.31
N HIS A 137 -17.97 2.98 -15.87
CA HIS A 137 -18.86 1.81 -15.87
C HIS A 137 -20.08 1.99 -14.94
N ARG A 138 -19.89 2.52 -13.71
CA ARG A 138 -21.02 2.83 -12.81
C ARG A 138 -21.90 3.98 -13.33
N LEU A 139 -21.32 5.00 -13.94
CA LEU A 139 -22.09 6.09 -14.53
C LEU A 139 -22.96 5.62 -15.70
N GLU A 140 -22.55 4.60 -16.44
CA GLU A 140 -23.41 4.02 -17.48
C GLU A 140 -24.61 3.28 -16.89
N LEU A 141 -24.42 2.56 -15.78
CA LEU A 141 -25.53 1.96 -15.02
C LEU A 141 -26.51 3.02 -14.51
N ALA A 142 -25.98 4.14 -14.02
CA ALA A 142 -26.77 5.27 -13.53
C ALA A 142 -27.64 5.91 -14.64
N ARG A 143 -27.17 5.90 -15.90
CA ARG A 143 -27.98 6.38 -17.05
C ARG A 143 -29.18 5.49 -17.34
N SER A 144 -29.10 4.21 -17.01
CA SER A 144 -30.19 3.24 -17.18
C SER A 144 -31.16 3.16 -16.00
N ASP A 145 -31.06 4.07 -15.02
CA ASP A 145 -31.84 4.06 -13.76
C ASP A 145 -31.68 2.76 -12.96
N GLU A 146 -30.52 2.11 -13.13
CA GLU A 146 -30.12 0.96 -12.33
C GLU A 146 -29.31 1.39 -11.11
N ASP A 147 -29.33 0.57 -10.06
CA ASP A 147 -28.51 0.78 -8.87
C ASP A 147 -27.00 0.74 -9.22
N ALA A 148 -26.44 1.93 -9.35
CA ALA A 148 -25.07 2.19 -9.73
C ALA A 148 -24.10 2.19 -8.55
N GLN A 149 -24.59 2.34 -7.31
CA GLN A 149 -23.79 2.40 -6.09
C GLN A 149 -22.61 3.38 -6.19
N LEU A 150 -22.86 4.57 -6.73
CA LEU A 150 -21.84 5.61 -6.95
C LEU A 150 -21.29 6.12 -5.63
N LEU A 151 -22.11 6.26 -4.59
CA LEU A 151 -21.64 6.68 -3.27
C LEU A 151 -20.68 5.65 -2.67
N GLU A 152 -21.03 4.35 -2.74
CA GLU A 152 -20.16 3.27 -2.25
C GLU A 152 -18.82 3.25 -3.01
N LEU A 153 -18.86 3.44 -4.33
CA LEU A 153 -17.64 3.55 -5.14
C LEU A 153 -16.80 4.77 -4.75
N ALA A 154 -17.44 5.92 -4.46
CA ALA A 154 -16.74 7.12 -4.00
C ALA A 154 -16.06 6.90 -2.64
N ASP A 155 -16.69 6.19 -1.71
CA ASP A 155 -16.08 5.84 -0.42
C ASP A 155 -14.82 4.98 -0.61
N LEU A 156 -14.86 3.98 -1.51
CA LEU A 156 -13.69 3.17 -1.86
C LEU A 156 -12.55 3.99 -2.48
N MET A 157 -12.89 4.98 -3.33
CA MET A 157 -11.91 5.88 -3.93
C MET A 157 -11.21 6.75 -2.88
N VAL A 158 -11.95 7.22 -1.87
CA VAL A 158 -11.39 8.00 -0.75
C VAL A 158 -10.47 7.13 0.11
N GLU A 159 -10.90 5.92 0.45
CA GLU A 159 -10.10 4.97 1.24
C GLU A 159 -8.78 4.61 0.52
N ALA A 160 -8.85 4.37 -0.79
CA ALA A 160 -7.69 4.08 -1.61
C ALA A 160 -6.82 5.31 -1.94
N ARG A 161 -7.19 6.51 -1.49
CA ARG A 161 -6.52 7.78 -1.80
C ARG A 161 -6.33 8.03 -3.30
N ALA A 162 -7.36 7.70 -4.09
CA ALA A 162 -7.38 7.97 -5.53
C ALA A 162 -7.29 9.49 -5.81
N ASP A 163 -6.70 9.89 -6.93
CA ASP A 163 -6.72 11.30 -7.37
C ASP A 163 -8.18 11.76 -7.61
N PRO A 164 -8.72 12.66 -6.77
CA PRO A 164 -10.13 13.01 -6.81
C PRO A 164 -10.46 13.95 -7.97
N VAL A 165 -9.49 14.68 -8.54
CA VAL A 165 -9.74 15.72 -9.54
C VAL A 165 -10.42 15.19 -10.81
N PRO A 166 -9.90 14.15 -11.50
CA PRO A 166 -10.54 13.60 -12.70
C PRO A 166 -11.87 12.89 -12.41
N LEU A 167 -12.07 12.43 -11.17
CA LEU A 167 -13.28 11.73 -10.73
C LEU A 167 -14.42 12.71 -10.45
N ILE A 168 -14.12 13.81 -9.74
CA ILE A 168 -15.03 14.92 -9.50
C ILE A 168 -15.49 15.53 -10.84
N ALA A 169 -14.58 15.74 -11.80
CA ALA A 169 -14.93 16.27 -13.12
C ALA A 169 -15.99 15.40 -13.83
N GLN A 170 -15.76 14.07 -13.88
CA GLN A 170 -16.71 13.13 -14.50
C GLN A 170 -18.08 13.11 -13.80
N LEU A 171 -18.10 13.15 -12.47
CA LEU A 171 -19.33 13.19 -11.68
C LEU A 171 -20.06 14.53 -11.83
N ARG A 172 -19.35 15.65 -11.91
CA ARG A 172 -19.94 16.97 -12.19
C ARG A 172 -20.57 17.02 -13.58
N ASP A 173 -19.92 16.47 -14.60
CA ASP A 173 -20.49 16.37 -15.95
C ASP A 173 -21.77 15.53 -15.96
N PHE A 174 -21.77 14.40 -15.24
CA PHE A 174 -22.96 13.56 -15.11
C PHE A 174 -24.10 14.28 -14.36
N THR A 175 -23.81 14.86 -13.19
CA THR A 175 -24.81 15.54 -12.36
C THR A 175 -25.34 16.84 -12.98
N ALA A 176 -24.60 17.47 -13.89
CA ALA A 176 -25.10 18.61 -14.67
C ALA A 176 -26.25 18.22 -15.61
N SER A 177 -26.25 16.99 -16.14
CA SER A 177 -27.32 16.45 -16.97
C SER A 177 -28.38 15.67 -16.19
N HIS A 178 -28.05 15.23 -14.96
CA HIS A 178 -28.93 14.45 -14.07
C HIS A 178 -28.97 15.08 -12.67
N PRO A 179 -29.50 16.31 -12.52
CA PRO A 179 -29.44 17.05 -11.26
C PRO A 179 -30.17 16.35 -10.10
N ASP A 180 -31.20 15.56 -10.40
CA ASP A 180 -32.02 14.86 -9.41
C ASP A 180 -31.49 13.45 -9.04
N HIS A 181 -30.37 13.01 -9.63
CA HIS A 181 -29.80 11.69 -9.33
C HIS A 181 -29.07 11.70 -7.98
N ALA A 182 -29.82 11.40 -6.90
CA ALA A 182 -29.35 11.55 -5.52
C ALA A 182 -28.02 10.84 -5.22
N ASP A 183 -27.85 9.59 -5.66
CA ASP A 183 -26.62 8.81 -5.44
C ASP A 183 -25.38 9.46 -6.06
N ALA A 184 -25.47 9.92 -7.32
CA ALA A 184 -24.40 10.67 -7.98
C ALA A 184 -24.09 12.00 -7.29
N GLN A 185 -25.12 12.72 -6.80
CA GLN A 185 -24.93 13.96 -6.05
C GLN A 185 -24.20 13.72 -4.72
N MET A 186 -24.53 12.65 -3.99
CA MET A 186 -23.84 12.27 -2.76
C MET A 186 -22.40 11.81 -3.04
N ALA A 187 -22.18 10.98 -4.05
CA ALA A 187 -20.85 10.57 -4.50
C ALA A 187 -19.96 11.76 -4.88
N THR A 188 -20.54 12.74 -5.58
CA THR A 188 -19.81 13.99 -5.93
C THR A 188 -19.44 14.76 -4.67
N ALA A 189 -20.37 14.95 -3.74
CA ALA A 189 -20.10 15.64 -2.47
C ALA A 189 -19.04 14.93 -1.64
N ARG A 190 -19.04 13.59 -1.63
CA ARG A 190 -18.05 12.77 -0.93
C ARG A 190 -16.62 13.01 -1.43
N LEU A 191 -16.44 13.02 -2.75
CA LEU A 191 -15.13 13.29 -3.37
C LEU A 191 -14.73 14.76 -3.25
N GLU A 192 -15.67 15.70 -3.39
CA GLU A 192 -15.43 17.13 -3.16
C GLU A 192 -14.90 17.37 -1.74
N ALA A 193 -15.52 16.74 -0.73
CA ALA A 193 -15.06 16.82 0.65
C ALA A 193 -13.64 16.25 0.84
N ALA A 194 -13.36 15.07 0.28
CA ALA A 194 -12.02 14.46 0.32
C ALA A 194 -10.94 15.31 -0.38
N ASN A 195 -11.34 16.10 -1.39
CA ASN A 195 -10.48 17.06 -2.09
C ASN A 195 -10.39 18.43 -1.38
N GLY A 196 -10.93 18.57 -0.16
CA GLY A 196 -10.95 19.82 0.60
C GLY A 196 -11.97 20.86 0.14
N GLN A 197 -12.84 20.54 -0.83
CA GLN A 197 -13.89 21.41 -1.35
C GLN A 197 -15.17 21.30 -0.49
N LEU A 198 -15.03 21.55 0.82
CA LEU A 198 -16.09 21.32 1.80
C LEU A 198 -17.33 22.20 1.56
N ASP A 199 -17.16 23.43 1.10
CA ASP A 199 -18.29 24.34 0.85
C ASP A 199 -19.12 23.90 -0.37
N ASP A 200 -18.47 23.45 -1.44
CA ASP A 200 -19.13 22.87 -2.62
C ASP A 200 -19.96 21.63 -2.20
N ALA A 201 -19.34 20.71 -1.45
CA ALA A 201 -19.99 19.50 -0.96
C ALA A 201 -21.23 19.82 -0.08
N ARG A 202 -21.09 20.78 0.85
CA ARG A 202 -22.20 21.23 1.71
C ARG A 202 -23.33 21.85 0.91
N GLN A 203 -23.02 22.72 -0.05
CA GLN A 203 -24.02 23.37 -0.89
C GLN A 203 -24.77 22.36 -1.76
N ARG A 204 -24.05 21.38 -2.32
CA ARG A 204 -24.62 20.27 -3.08
C ARG A 204 -25.61 19.46 -2.24
N LEU A 205 -25.18 19.01 -1.06
CA LEU A 205 -26.06 18.25 -0.17
C LEU A 205 -27.23 19.08 0.35
N ALA A 206 -27.05 20.38 0.62
CA ALA A 206 -28.15 21.27 1.00
C ALA A 206 -29.20 21.43 -0.12
N THR A 207 -28.75 21.43 -1.38
CA THR A 207 -29.65 21.43 -2.53
C THR A 207 -30.40 20.11 -2.64
N LEU A 208 -29.69 18.98 -2.50
CA LEU A 208 -30.30 17.66 -2.54
C LEU A 208 -31.33 17.45 -1.42
N THR A 209 -31.07 17.98 -0.22
CA THR A 209 -32.02 17.93 0.91
C THR A 209 -33.37 18.58 0.60
N ARG A 210 -33.47 19.55 -0.32
CA ARG A 210 -34.76 20.19 -0.65
C ARG A 210 -35.76 19.23 -1.28
N HIS A 211 -35.28 18.19 -1.95
CA HIS A 211 -36.11 17.24 -2.69
C HIS A 211 -36.05 15.81 -2.14
N HIS A 212 -34.99 15.49 -1.39
CA HIS A 212 -34.70 14.13 -0.91
C HIS A 212 -34.44 14.07 0.61
N ALA A 213 -35.12 14.90 1.40
CA ALA A 213 -34.99 14.93 2.86
C ALA A 213 -35.39 13.62 3.56
N ASP A 214 -36.07 12.73 2.86
CA ASP A 214 -36.54 11.41 3.29
C ASP A 214 -35.49 10.31 3.10
N LEU A 215 -34.43 10.54 2.31
CA LEU A 215 -33.38 9.55 2.07
C LEU A 215 -32.42 9.44 3.28
N PRO A 216 -32.29 8.27 3.94
CA PRO A 216 -31.35 8.10 5.04
C PRO A 216 -29.89 8.30 4.60
N ALA A 217 -29.50 7.75 3.44
CA ALA A 217 -28.13 7.84 2.92
C ALA A 217 -27.62 9.30 2.84
N LEU A 218 -28.49 10.25 2.46
CA LEU A 218 -28.17 11.67 2.44
C LEU A 218 -27.75 12.20 3.81
N TRP A 219 -28.50 11.86 4.85
CA TRP A 219 -28.19 12.29 6.22
C TRP A 219 -26.90 11.64 6.75
N LEU A 220 -26.61 10.41 6.32
CA LEU A 220 -25.37 9.74 6.67
C LEU A 220 -24.17 10.43 6.02
N THR A 221 -24.24 10.69 4.71
CA THR A 221 -23.19 11.42 3.97
C THR A 221 -22.97 12.82 4.55
N ARG A 222 -24.05 13.54 4.89
CA ARG A 222 -23.94 14.85 5.56
C ARG A 222 -23.23 14.75 6.91
N SER A 223 -23.54 13.72 7.70
CA SER A 223 -22.93 13.50 9.00
C SER A 223 -21.43 13.18 8.87
N GLN A 224 -21.06 12.29 7.96
CA GLN A 224 -19.67 11.91 7.69
C GLN A 224 -18.82 13.09 7.21
N ILE A 225 -19.31 13.86 6.24
CA ILE A 225 -18.58 15.05 5.75
C ILE A 225 -18.45 16.10 6.85
N ALA A 226 -19.46 16.28 7.71
CA ALA A 226 -19.37 17.19 8.83
C ALA A 226 -18.37 16.73 9.90
N LEU A 227 -18.28 15.41 10.18
CA LEU A 227 -17.25 14.82 11.04
C LEU A 227 -15.84 15.10 10.51
N GLU A 228 -15.60 14.82 9.23
CA GLU A 228 -14.30 15.06 8.57
C GLU A 228 -13.93 16.55 8.58
N ALA A 229 -14.93 17.43 8.48
CA ALA A 229 -14.74 18.87 8.54
C ALA A 229 -14.58 19.44 9.96
N GLY A 230 -14.69 18.61 11.01
CA GLY A 230 -14.66 19.06 12.41
C GLY A 230 -15.92 19.81 12.87
N ASP A 231 -17.00 19.82 12.09
CA ASP A 231 -18.29 20.41 12.47
C ASP A 231 -19.17 19.37 13.18
N TYR A 232 -18.78 19.04 14.42
CA TYR A 232 -19.40 17.98 15.19
C TYR A 232 -20.87 18.25 15.54
N GLY A 233 -21.25 19.53 15.65
CA GLY A 233 -22.64 19.94 15.86
C GLY A 233 -23.54 19.59 14.67
N GLN A 234 -23.11 19.94 13.44
CA GLN A 234 -23.85 19.54 12.23
C GLN A 234 -23.81 18.03 12.02
N ALA A 235 -22.69 17.38 12.33
CA ALA A 235 -22.56 15.93 12.24
C ALA A 235 -23.59 15.20 13.10
N ALA A 236 -23.70 15.59 14.38
CA ALA A 236 -24.66 15.02 15.32
C ALA A 236 -26.12 15.31 14.90
N ALA A 237 -26.40 16.52 14.42
CA ALA A 237 -27.74 16.89 13.94
C ALA A 237 -28.16 16.05 12.72
N ALA A 238 -27.25 15.86 11.75
CA ALA A 238 -27.49 15.05 10.58
C ALA A 238 -27.67 13.56 10.94
N ALA A 239 -26.81 13.00 11.80
CA ALA A 239 -26.93 11.61 12.26
C ALA A 239 -28.25 11.37 13.00
N ARG A 240 -28.66 12.32 13.87
CA ARG A 240 -29.95 12.25 14.59
C ARG A 240 -31.12 12.23 13.60
N ARG A 241 -31.13 13.13 12.62
CA ARG A 241 -32.19 13.15 11.61
C ARG A 241 -32.24 11.87 10.79
N GLY A 242 -31.08 11.33 10.41
CA GLY A 242 -31.00 10.03 9.74
C GLY A 242 -31.51 8.87 10.60
N SER A 243 -31.21 8.87 11.91
CA SER A 243 -31.71 7.87 12.85
C SER A 243 -33.24 7.89 13.04
N GLU A 244 -33.88 9.05 12.87
CA GLU A 244 -35.35 9.15 12.88
C GLU A 244 -35.98 8.48 11.64
N LEU A 245 -35.28 8.51 10.50
CA LEU A 245 -35.74 7.93 9.24
C LEU A 245 -35.43 6.42 9.13
N ALA A 246 -34.30 5.99 9.69
CA ALA A 246 -33.88 4.59 9.73
C ALA A 246 -33.39 4.21 11.15
N PRO A 247 -34.29 3.98 12.12
CA PRO A 247 -33.94 3.71 13.52
C PRO A 247 -33.09 2.44 13.73
N ASP A 248 -33.23 1.48 12.81
CA ASP A 248 -32.51 0.21 12.88
C ASP A 248 -31.14 0.24 12.19
N ASP A 249 -30.74 1.35 11.56
CA ASP A 249 -29.44 1.47 10.90
C ASP A 249 -28.36 1.94 11.89
N SER A 250 -27.50 0.99 12.27
CA SER A 250 -26.42 1.22 13.24
C SER A 250 -25.36 2.21 12.79
N ARG A 251 -25.30 2.54 11.50
CA ARG A 251 -24.38 3.57 10.99
C ARG A 251 -24.71 4.95 11.57
N PHE A 252 -25.99 5.26 11.81
CA PHE A 252 -26.36 6.51 12.46
C PHE A 252 -26.01 6.54 13.95
N LEU A 253 -26.16 5.41 14.65
CA LEU A 253 -25.74 5.31 16.04
C LEU A 253 -24.22 5.53 16.16
N LEU A 254 -23.44 4.93 15.25
CA LEU A 254 -22.00 5.11 15.20
C LEU A 254 -21.62 6.57 14.89
N ALA A 255 -22.19 7.15 13.83
CA ALA A 255 -21.89 8.53 13.44
C ALA A 255 -22.29 9.53 14.54
N LEU A 256 -23.43 9.30 15.22
CA LEU A 256 -23.86 10.13 16.34
C LEU A 256 -22.91 10.00 17.53
N ALA A 257 -22.51 8.78 17.91
CA ALA A 257 -21.56 8.56 18.99
C ALA A 257 -20.20 9.21 18.67
N GLN A 258 -19.69 9.06 17.45
CA GLN A 258 -18.46 9.72 17.00
C GLN A 258 -18.56 11.25 17.10
N ALA A 259 -19.66 11.83 16.63
CA ALA A 259 -19.87 13.27 16.68
C ALA A 259 -20.00 13.78 18.12
N GLU A 260 -20.74 13.08 18.98
CA GLU A 260 -20.91 13.43 20.39
C GLU A 260 -19.58 13.34 21.15
N ILE A 261 -18.77 12.29 20.93
CA ILE A 261 -17.43 12.15 21.53
C ILE A 261 -16.51 13.27 21.08
N ALA A 262 -16.41 13.52 19.77
CA ALA A 262 -15.53 14.54 19.22
C ALA A 262 -15.94 15.95 19.64
N ASN A 263 -17.23 16.18 19.89
CA ASN A 263 -17.75 17.44 20.45
C ASN A 263 -17.57 17.55 21.98
N GLY A 264 -17.03 16.53 22.64
CA GLY A 264 -16.87 16.46 24.10
C GLY A 264 -18.14 16.15 24.89
N ASP A 265 -19.25 15.82 24.22
CA ASP A 265 -20.51 15.42 24.85
C ASP A 265 -20.53 13.91 25.17
N ILE A 266 -19.63 13.51 26.07
CA ILE A 266 -19.40 12.12 26.44
C ILE A 266 -20.67 11.48 27.05
N ALA A 267 -21.43 12.24 27.83
CA ALA A 267 -22.64 11.77 28.50
C ALA A 267 -23.74 11.37 27.50
N SER A 268 -23.86 12.10 26.39
CA SER A 268 -24.80 11.73 25.32
C SER A 268 -24.32 10.52 24.53
N ALA A 269 -23.00 10.35 24.36
CA ALA A 269 -22.44 9.24 23.57
C ALA A 269 -22.60 7.87 24.24
N GLU A 270 -22.42 7.78 25.57
CA GLU A 270 -22.45 6.52 26.34
C GLU A 270 -23.66 5.61 26.02
N PRO A 271 -24.93 6.06 26.07
CA PRO A 271 -26.07 5.18 25.77
C PRO A 271 -26.07 4.63 24.34
N ARG A 272 -25.47 5.33 23.37
CA ARG A 272 -25.41 4.89 21.96
C ARG A 272 -24.32 3.84 21.79
N ILE A 273 -23.20 4.01 22.48
CA ILE A 273 -22.12 3.02 22.54
C ILE A 273 -22.63 1.74 23.20
N ASP A 274 -23.33 1.84 24.33
CA ASP A 274 -23.93 0.67 25.00
C ASP A 274 -24.90 -0.08 24.08
N GLN A 275 -25.72 0.66 23.32
CA GLN A 275 -26.62 0.07 22.33
C GLN A 275 -25.86 -0.64 21.20
N LEU A 276 -24.77 -0.06 20.71
CA LEU A 276 -23.92 -0.65 19.67
C LEU A 276 -23.21 -1.91 20.19
N LEU A 277 -22.63 -1.85 21.39
CA LEU A 277 -21.99 -3.01 22.03
C LEU A 277 -23.01 -4.13 22.24
N ALA A 278 -24.21 -3.83 22.73
CA ALA A 278 -25.27 -4.82 22.89
C ALA A 278 -25.70 -5.47 21.56
N ARG A 279 -25.78 -4.68 20.48
CA ARG A 279 -26.20 -5.17 19.15
C ARG A 279 -25.16 -6.04 18.47
N TYR A 280 -23.87 -5.74 18.67
CA TYR A 280 -22.76 -6.44 18.04
C TYR A 280 -22.05 -7.42 18.99
N ASN A 281 -22.80 -8.01 19.94
CA ASN A 281 -22.34 -9.03 20.88
C ASN A 281 -21.06 -8.65 21.65
N ASP A 282 -20.91 -7.36 21.97
CA ASP A 282 -19.86 -6.84 22.82
C ASP A 282 -18.44 -7.27 22.40
N THR A 283 -18.12 -7.09 21.11
CA THR A 283 -16.84 -7.50 20.54
C THR A 283 -15.67 -6.65 21.05
N PRO A 284 -14.50 -7.25 21.34
CA PRO A 284 -13.33 -6.51 21.80
C PRO A 284 -12.88 -5.39 20.85
N SER A 285 -12.95 -5.62 19.54
CA SER A 285 -12.59 -4.62 18.51
C SER A 285 -13.44 -3.35 18.62
N LEU A 286 -14.73 -3.48 18.91
CA LEU A 286 -15.64 -2.34 19.04
C LEU A 286 -15.33 -1.53 20.31
N ARG A 287 -15.06 -2.21 21.44
CA ARG A 287 -14.61 -1.56 22.68
C ARG A 287 -13.32 -0.79 22.49
N ILE A 288 -12.33 -1.39 21.82
CA ILE A 288 -11.03 -0.77 21.55
C ILE A 288 -11.20 0.45 20.63
N GLY A 289 -12.02 0.34 19.59
CA GLY A 289 -12.32 1.47 18.70
C GLY A 289 -12.93 2.66 19.44
N PHE A 290 -13.94 2.43 20.29
CA PHE A 290 -14.52 3.51 21.11
C PHE A 290 -13.58 4.03 22.19
N ALA A 291 -12.75 3.18 22.79
CA ALA A 291 -11.73 3.62 23.74
C ALA A 291 -10.70 4.52 23.07
N GLN A 292 -10.29 4.24 21.84
CA GLN A 292 -9.42 5.12 21.06
C GLN A 292 -10.09 6.47 20.77
N LEU A 293 -11.36 6.47 20.34
CA LEU A 293 -12.11 7.72 20.13
C LEU A 293 -12.21 8.56 21.40
N TYR A 294 -12.44 7.92 22.55
CA TYR A 294 -12.43 8.61 23.84
C TYR A 294 -11.05 9.14 24.22
N LEU A 295 -9.97 8.37 23.96
CA LEU A 295 -8.60 8.81 24.19
C LEU A 295 -8.27 10.05 23.35
N ASP A 296 -8.62 10.04 22.06
CA ASP A 296 -8.40 11.17 21.14
C ASP A 296 -9.17 12.44 21.58
N ALA A 297 -10.37 12.25 22.14
CA ALA A 297 -11.17 13.33 22.73
C ALA A 297 -10.72 13.75 24.14
N GLY A 298 -9.69 13.13 24.71
CA GLY A 298 -9.20 13.39 26.07
C GLY A 298 -10.09 12.84 27.19
N ALA A 299 -11.08 12.01 26.86
CA ALA A 299 -11.99 11.37 27.80
C ALA A 299 -11.39 10.05 28.36
N LEU A 300 -10.32 10.19 29.14
CA LEU A 300 -9.45 9.10 29.57
C LEU A 300 -10.17 8.05 30.44
N GLU A 301 -11.02 8.48 31.37
CA GLU A 301 -11.75 7.57 32.26
C GLU A 301 -12.82 6.73 31.53
N PRO A 302 -13.68 7.31 30.67
CA PRO A 302 -14.53 6.53 29.77
C PRO A 302 -13.76 5.52 28.91
N ALA A 303 -12.63 5.94 28.32
CA ALA A 303 -11.78 5.05 27.52
C ALA A 303 -11.29 3.86 28.35
N ARG A 304 -10.76 4.12 29.55
CA ARG A 304 -10.28 3.09 30.47
C ARG A 304 -11.40 2.11 30.85
N ARG A 305 -12.59 2.62 31.22
CA ARG A 305 -13.76 1.78 31.58
C ARG A 305 -14.17 0.81 30.48
N LEU A 306 -14.09 1.22 29.20
CA LEU A 306 -14.42 0.34 28.09
C LEU A 306 -13.43 -0.83 27.94
N LEU A 307 -12.17 -0.64 28.32
CA LEU A 307 -11.09 -1.62 28.17
C LEU A 307 -10.93 -2.56 29.36
N LEU A 308 -11.30 -2.14 30.58
CA LEU A 308 -11.16 -2.97 31.78
C LEU A 308 -11.77 -4.38 31.64
N PRO A 309 -12.97 -4.58 31.07
CA PRO A 309 -13.55 -5.92 30.90
C PRO A 309 -12.75 -6.84 29.97
N LEU A 310 -11.85 -6.28 29.15
CA LEU A 310 -11.01 -7.07 28.25
C LEU A 310 -9.80 -7.67 28.96
N LEU A 311 -9.35 -7.11 30.09
CA LEU A 311 -8.16 -7.57 30.81
C LEU A 311 -8.32 -8.92 31.51
N ASP A 312 -9.55 -9.30 31.83
CA ASP A 312 -9.87 -10.55 32.54
C ASP A 312 -10.00 -11.76 31.58
N ARG A 313 -9.64 -11.60 30.31
CA ARG A 313 -9.83 -12.61 29.27
C ARG A 313 -8.52 -13.29 28.89
N ASP A 314 -8.55 -14.61 28.70
CA ASP A 314 -7.41 -15.38 28.19
C ASP A 314 -6.97 -14.93 26.78
N ASP A 315 -7.88 -14.33 26.00
CA ASP A 315 -7.67 -13.85 24.63
C ASP A 315 -7.57 -12.32 24.52
N THR A 316 -7.10 -11.64 25.59
CA THR A 316 -6.97 -10.17 25.61
C THR A 316 -6.25 -9.66 24.36
N PRO A 317 -6.89 -8.83 23.50
CA PRO A 317 -6.25 -8.32 22.30
C PRO A 317 -5.03 -7.45 22.65
N PRO A 318 -3.89 -7.58 21.94
CA PRO A 318 -2.69 -6.77 22.19
C PRO A 318 -2.95 -5.25 22.18
N ALA A 319 -3.86 -4.79 21.32
CA ALA A 319 -4.27 -3.39 21.22
C ALA A 319 -4.91 -2.85 22.51
N THR A 320 -5.53 -3.69 23.35
CA THR A 320 -6.07 -3.28 24.65
C THR A 320 -4.96 -2.72 25.55
N TYR A 321 -3.81 -3.40 25.61
CA TYR A 321 -2.67 -2.97 26.41
C TYR A 321 -2.01 -1.71 25.84
N LEU A 322 -1.93 -1.59 24.52
CA LEU A 322 -1.43 -0.38 23.87
C LEU A 322 -2.27 0.85 24.26
N VAL A 323 -3.59 0.78 24.09
CA VAL A 323 -4.47 1.91 24.39
C VAL A 323 -4.49 2.23 25.89
N LEU A 324 -4.49 1.22 26.77
CA LEU A 324 -4.36 1.44 28.22
C LEU A 324 -3.02 2.08 28.61
N GLY A 325 -1.93 1.70 27.94
CA GLY A 325 -0.62 2.32 28.09
C GLY A 325 -0.66 3.80 27.72
N SER A 326 -1.26 4.15 26.58
CA SER A 326 -1.39 5.53 26.13
C SER A 326 -2.33 6.37 27.00
N ILE A 327 -3.41 5.78 27.53
CA ILE A 327 -4.27 6.42 28.54
C ILE A 327 -3.45 6.76 29.79
N ALA A 328 -2.72 5.78 30.34
CA ALA A 328 -1.90 5.97 31.53
C ALA A 328 -0.77 7.00 31.29
N GLU A 329 -0.13 6.97 30.12
CA GLU A 329 0.88 7.94 29.71
C GLU A 329 0.30 9.36 29.67
N THR A 330 -0.86 9.54 29.06
CA THR A 330 -1.55 10.85 28.98
C THR A 330 -1.94 11.37 30.37
N GLN A 331 -2.23 10.49 31.32
CA GLN A 331 -2.48 10.85 32.73
C GLN A 331 -1.20 11.12 33.53
N GLY A 332 -0.01 10.91 32.95
CA GLY A 332 1.27 11.02 33.64
C GLY A 332 1.59 9.84 34.57
N GLU A 333 0.83 8.74 34.48
CA GLU A 333 1.05 7.51 35.25
C GLU A 333 2.14 6.64 34.59
N ILE A 334 3.37 7.16 34.54
CA ILE A 334 4.50 6.57 33.79
C ILE A 334 4.72 5.09 34.12
N ASP A 335 4.66 4.71 35.39
CA ASP A 335 4.91 3.31 35.80
C ASP A 335 3.77 2.37 35.39
N ASN A 336 2.51 2.85 35.41
CA ASN A 336 1.36 2.07 34.93
C ASN A 336 1.41 1.93 33.40
N ALA A 337 1.76 2.99 32.69
CA ALA A 337 1.92 2.97 31.24
C ALA A 337 2.99 1.95 30.83
N LEU A 338 4.14 1.96 31.50
CA LEU A 338 5.20 0.98 31.27
C LEU A 338 4.75 -0.46 31.53
N LEU A 339 3.93 -0.69 32.57
CA LEU A 339 3.35 -2.00 32.84
C LEU A 339 2.46 -2.47 31.69
N TYR A 340 1.57 -1.62 31.19
CA TYR A 340 0.70 -1.97 30.08
C TYR A 340 1.48 -2.21 28.78
N TYR A 341 2.41 -1.32 28.42
CA TYR A 341 3.23 -1.47 27.21
C TYR A 341 4.05 -2.77 27.19
N ARG A 342 4.53 -3.23 28.36
CA ARG A 342 5.22 -4.53 28.50
C ARG A 342 4.32 -5.75 28.29
N GLN A 343 3.02 -5.63 28.58
CA GLN A 343 2.08 -6.75 28.42
C GLN A 343 1.69 -7.01 26.96
N VAL A 344 1.99 -6.10 26.05
CA VAL A 344 1.82 -6.35 24.61
C VAL A 344 2.71 -7.52 24.19
N PRO A 345 2.14 -8.66 23.76
CA PRO A 345 2.92 -9.84 23.38
C PRO A 345 3.68 -9.62 22.06
N ALA A 346 4.65 -10.49 21.77
CA ALA A 346 5.35 -10.47 20.49
C ALA A 346 4.36 -10.66 19.32
N GLY A 347 4.47 -9.81 18.30
CA GLY A 347 3.51 -9.74 17.19
C GLY A 347 3.13 -8.29 16.86
N PRO A 348 1.94 -8.06 16.26
CA PRO A 348 1.47 -6.72 15.92
C PRO A 348 1.45 -5.79 17.15
N GLY A 349 2.08 -4.62 17.02
CA GLY A 349 2.14 -3.60 18.08
C GLY A 349 3.22 -3.82 19.14
N PHE A 350 3.99 -4.92 19.09
CA PHE A 350 5.06 -5.20 20.06
C PHE A 350 6.15 -4.12 20.03
N LEU A 351 6.73 -3.87 18.85
CA LEU A 351 7.80 -2.88 18.70
C LEU A 351 7.28 -1.46 18.98
N ASP A 352 6.06 -1.16 18.54
CA ASP A 352 5.40 0.14 18.79
C ASP A 352 5.23 0.39 20.29
N SER A 353 4.83 -0.61 21.08
CA SER A 353 4.68 -0.44 22.53
C SER A 353 6.01 -0.16 23.22
N ARG A 354 7.11 -0.79 22.77
CA ARG A 354 8.45 -0.54 23.31
C ARG A 354 8.94 0.84 22.89
N ALA A 355 8.70 1.27 21.65
CA ALA A 355 9.02 2.61 21.20
C ALA A 355 8.25 3.69 21.98
N LEU A 356 6.95 3.49 22.22
CA LEU A 356 6.15 4.37 23.07
C LEU A 356 6.69 4.43 24.50
N ALA A 357 6.93 3.28 25.13
CA ALA A 357 7.49 3.22 26.48
C ALA A 357 8.85 3.92 26.59
N THR A 358 9.76 3.69 25.63
CA THR A 358 11.08 4.32 25.60
C THR A 358 10.97 5.84 25.45
N ARG A 359 10.18 6.34 24.49
CA ARG A 359 9.98 7.78 24.30
C ARG A 359 9.33 8.43 25.51
N MET A 360 8.33 7.79 26.11
CA MET A 360 7.69 8.26 27.34
C MET A 360 8.71 8.40 28.48
N LEU A 361 9.54 7.38 28.71
CA LEU A 361 10.57 7.41 29.75
C LEU A 361 11.56 8.57 29.51
N ILE A 362 12.03 8.74 28.28
CA ILE A 362 12.93 9.82 27.89
C ILE A 362 12.28 11.20 28.09
N ALA A 363 11.05 11.39 27.61
CA ALA A 363 10.30 12.64 27.76
C ALA A 363 10.05 13.00 29.23
N SER A 364 9.92 11.99 30.10
CA SER A 364 9.81 12.17 31.56
C SER A 364 11.15 12.39 32.27
N GLY A 365 12.27 12.52 31.54
CA GLY A 365 13.62 12.71 32.09
C GLY A 365 14.26 11.43 32.65
N ARG A 366 13.68 10.26 32.39
CA ARG A 366 14.09 8.95 32.90
C ARG A 366 14.88 8.16 31.85
N ALA A 367 15.86 8.79 31.20
CA ALA A 367 16.64 8.16 30.13
C ALA A 367 17.38 6.88 30.56
N ARG A 368 17.87 6.83 31.80
CA ARG A 368 18.48 5.63 32.36
C ARG A 368 17.49 4.47 32.46
N ASP A 369 16.27 4.73 32.92
CA ASP A 369 15.22 3.71 33.00
C ASP A 369 14.81 3.22 31.61
N ALA A 370 14.86 4.10 30.59
CA ALA A 370 14.63 3.73 29.20
C ALA A 370 15.70 2.74 28.69
N GLN A 371 16.98 3.03 28.97
CA GLN A 371 18.09 2.13 28.66
C GLN A 371 17.92 0.77 29.36
N GLU A 372 17.69 0.78 30.69
CA GLU A 372 17.52 -0.45 31.48
C GLU A 372 16.29 -1.26 31.00
N PHE A 373 15.19 -0.58 30.65
CA PHE A 373 14.03 -1.22 30.06
C PHE A 373 14.36 -1.94 28.75
N LEU A 374 15.03 -1.27 27.81
CA LEU A 374 15.39 -1.86 26.53
C LEU A 374 16.37 -3.01 26.66
N GLN A 375 17.38 -2.90 27.54
CA GLN A 375 18.30 -3.99 27.83
C GLN A 375 17.56 -5.26 28.29
N VAL A 376 16.57 -5.10 29.18
CA VAL A 376 15.73 -6.22 29.64
C VAL A 376 14.88 -6.79 28.51
N GLU A 377 14.26 -5.95 27.68
CA GLU A 377 13.44 -6.42 26.55
C GLU A 377 14.29 -7.14 25.50
N ILE A 378 15.49 -6.65 25.18
CA ILE A 378 16.45 -7.31 24.28
C ILE A 378 16.83 -8.71 24.79
N LEU A 379 17.11 -8.83 26.09
CA LEU A 379 17.45 -10.12 26.71
C LEU A 379 16.28 -11.11 26.68
N ARG A 380 15.05 -10.60 26.85
CA ARG A 380 13.82 -11.41 26.83
C ARG A 380 13.37 -11.81 25.44
N HIS A 381 13.71 -11.01 24.43
CA HIS A 381 13.28 -11.20 23.05
C HIS A 381 14.49 -11.18 22.10
N PRO A 382 15.34 -12.22 22.10
CA PRO A 382 16.54 -12.27 21.25
C PRO A 382 16.26 -12.08 19.76
N ASP A 383 15.11 -12.56 19.27
CA ASP A 383 14.68 -12.41 17.87
C ASP A 383 14.33 -10.97 17.48
N GLN A 384 14.13 -10.09 18.48
CA GLN A 384 13.81 -8.67 18.31
C GLN A 384 14.98 -7.78 18.76
N ARG A 385 16.17 -8.35 19.00
CA ARG A 385 17.35 -7.61 19.49
C ARG A 385 17.66 -6.40 18.62
N THR A 386 17.88 -6.63 17.32
CA THR A 386 18.24 -5.58 16.35
C THR A 386 17.21 -4.45 16.30
N PRO A 387 15.91 -4.68 16.06
CA PRO A 387 14.93 -3.59 16.02
C PRO A 387 14.75 -2.90 17.38
N LEU A 388 14.83 -3.60 18.51
CA LEU A 388 14.76 -2.97 19.84
C LEU A 388 15.97 -2.09 20.13
N THR A 389 17.18 -2.53 19.74
CA THR A 389 18.38 -1.70 19.84
C THR A 389 18.25 -0.45 18.98
N GLN A 390 17.80 -0.57 17.72
CA GLN A 390 17.59 0.58 16.83
C GLN A 390 16.58 1.60 17.39
N ILE A 391 15.44 1.13 17.93
CA ILE A 391 14.46 1.98 18.62
C ILE A 391 15.13 2.76 19.77
N GLY A 392 15.95 2.07 20.57
CA GLY A 392 16.67 2.67 21.67
C GLY A 392 17.68 3.71 21.25
N LEU A 393 18.49 3.39 20.24
CA LEU A 393 19.50 4.31 19.71
C LEU A 393 18.86 5.60 19.21
N GLN A 394 17.86 5.49 18.33
CA GLN A 394 17.16 6.65 17.78
C GLN A 394 16.61 7.54 18.91
N ALA A 395 15.88 6.94 19.85
CA ALA A 395 15.23 7.71 20.90
C ALA A 395 16.24 8.36 21.87
N LEU A 396 17.34 7.67 22.20
CA LEU A 396 18.39 8.19 23.09
C LEU A 396 19.24 9.26 22.40
N ASP A 397 19.56 9.09 21.12
CA ASP A 397 20.31 10.07 20.34
C ASP A 397 19.50 11.36 20.14
N ASP A 398 18.21 11.27 19.83
CA ASP A 398 17.29 12.42 19.73
C ASP A 398 17.21 13.20 21.06
N ALA A 399 17.41 12.51 22.18
CA ALA A 399 17.44 13.10 23.52
C ALA A 399 18.82 13.61 23.95
N GLY A 400 19.83 13.52 23.08
CA GLY A 400 21.22 13.88 23.37
C GLY A 400 21.91 12.94 24.38
N GLN A 401 21.35 11.75 24.64
CA GLN A 401 21.87 10.77 25.58
C GLN A 401 22.86 9.81 24.91
N ILE A 402 23.81 10.36 24.17
CA ILE A 402 24.80 9.62 23.35
C ILE A 402 25.51 8.50 24.16
N PRO A 403 25.97 8.72 25.41
CA PRO A 403 26.63 7.65 26.16
C PRO A 403 25.71 6.46 26.50
N ALA A 404 24.41 6.71 26.71
CA ALA A 404 23.44 5.64 26.98
C ALA A 404 23.13 4.85 25.71
N ALA A 405 23.05 5.53 24.56
CA ALA A 405 22.90 4.89 23.25
C ALA A 405 24.11 4.00 22.94
N ASP A 406 25.33 4.52 23.11
CA ASP A 406 26.57 3.75 22.92
C ASP A 406 26.62 2.50 23.81
N ALA A 407 26.24 2.64 25.09
CA ALA A 407 26.19 1.52 26.02
C ALA A 407 25.15 0.46 25.61
N LEU A 408 23.96 0.88 25.15
CA LEU A 408 22.93 -0.02 24.66
C LEU A 408 23.40 -0.82 23.43
N LEU A 409 24.07 -0.17 22.49
CA LEU A 409 24.63 -0.84 21.31
C LEU A 409 25.75 -1.82 21.69
N ALA A 410 26.64 -1.42 22.60
CA ALA A 410 27.72 -2.29 23.08
C ALA A 410 27.18 -3.56 23.73
N ASP A 411 26.17 -3.44 24.59
CA ASP A 411 25.53 -4.60 25.24
C ASP A 411 24.81 -5.52 24.24
N ALA A 412 24.17 -4.94 23.22
CA ALA A 412 23.51 -5.71 22.16
C ALA A 412 24.53 -6.50 21.33
N LEU A 413 25.67 -5.89 21.00
CA LEU A 413 26.77 -6.53 20.27
C LEU A 413 27.52 -7.57 21.10
N GLU A 414 27.62 -7.43 22.42
CA GLU A 414 28.17 -8.49 23.27
C GLU A 414 27.34 -9.77 23.18
N GLN A 415 26.00 -9.63 23.10
CA GLN A 415 25.08 -10.75 22.95
C GLN A 415 24.96 -11.25 21.50
N SER A 416 25.28 -10.42 20.51
CA SER A 416 25.22 -10.76 19.09
C SER A 416 26.40 -10.19 18.33
N PRO A 417 27.60 -10.74 18.54
CA PRO A 417 28.85 -10.19 17.99
C PRO A 417 28.96 -10.29 16.46
N ASN A 418 28.05 -11.02 15.82
CA ASN A 418 28.01 -11.24 14.38
C ASN A 418 26.76 -10.63 13.71
N ASP A 419 25.95 -9.87 14.45
CA ASP A 419 24.81 -9.14 13.86
C ASP A 419 25.34 -8.01 12.98
N THR A 420 25.20 -8.16 11.66
CA THR A 420 25.76 -7.25 10.66
C THR A 420 25.11 -5.88 10.69
N ASP A 421 23.84 -5.77 11.05
CA ASP A 421 23.12 -4.50 11.14
C ASP A 421 23.59 -3.69 12.35
N LEU A 422 23.81 -4.34 13.49
CA LEU A 422 24.38 -3.70 14.68
C LEU A 422 25.86 -3.33 14.48
N LEU A 423 26.63 -4.18 13.79
CA LEU A 423 28.02 -3.87 13.44
C LEU A 423 28.11 -2.69 12.46
N TYR A 424 27.21 -2.63 11.47
CA TYR A 424 27.07 -1.49 10.57
C TYR A 424 26.74 -0.21 11.35
N THR A 425 25.76 -0.30 12.25
CA THR A 425 25.37 0.83 13.11
C THR A 425 26.55 1.36 13.93
N ARG A 426 27.35 0.46 14.52
CA ARG A 426 28.56 0.85 15.26
C ARG A 426 29.56 1.56 14.36
N ALA A 427 29.80 1.02 13.16
CA ALA A 427 30.73 1.62 12.20
C ALA A 427 30.29 3.03 11.80
N MET A 428 28.99 3.26 11.58
CA MET A 428 28.48 4.59 11.27
C MET A 428 28.63 5.58 12.43
N ARG A 429 28.44 5.14 13.68
CA ARG A 429 28.72 6.00 14.85
C ARG A 429 30.19 6.42 14.95
N GLU A 430 31.12 5.53 14.59
CA GLU A 430 32.55 5.89 14.50
C GLU A 430 32.80 6.96 13.43
N PHE A 431 32.08 6.90 12.30
CA PHE A 431 32.15 7.94 11.27
C PHE A 431 31.64 9.29 11.78
N ASP A 432 30.50 9.31 12.48
CA ASP A 432 29.93 10.55 13.06
C ASP A 432 30.85 11.18 14.11
N GLN A 433 31.66 10.36 14.80
CA GLN A 433 32.68 10.81 15.76
C GLN A 433 33.99 11.25 15.09
N GLY A 434 34.10 11.15 13.76
CA GLY A 434 35.30 11.49 12.99
C GLY A 434 36.37 10.39 12.95
N ASN A 435 36.08 9.20 13.48
CA ASN A 435 36.99 8.05 13.50
C ASN A 435 36.91 7.24 12.19
N VAL A 436 37.17 7.91 11.06
CA VAL A 436 36.98 7.36 9.70
C VAL A 436 37.74 6.05 9.47
N GLU A 437 39.00 5.96 9.91
CA GLU A 437 39.81 4.73 9.78
C GLU A 437 39.20 3.53 10.52
N THR A 438 38.65 3.78 11.72
CA THR A 438 37.95 2.78 12.50
C THR A 438 36.68 2.34 11.78
N MET A 439 35.88 3.28 11.27
CA MET A 439 34.69 2.97 10.48
C MET A 439 35.05 2.10 9.28
N MET A 440 36.05 2.47 8.47
CA MET A 440 36.42 1.71 7.27
C MET A 440 36.85 0.28 7.62
N THR A 441 37.59 0.11 8.72
CA THR A 441 37.99 -1.23 9.21
C THR A 441 36.77 -2.05 9.61
N GLN A 442 35.86 -1.47 10.39
CA GLN A 442 34.63 -2.14 10.82
C GLN A 442 33.69 -2.44 9.65
N MET A 443 33.64 -1.58 8.63
CA MET A 443 32.80 -1.78 7.45
C MET A 443 33.32 -2.92 6.57
N ARG A 444 34.64 -3.06 6.42
CA ARG A 444 35.24 -4.26 5.78
C ARG A 444 34.86 -5.54 6.52
N ASP A 445 34.80 -5.49 7.84
CA ASP A 445 34.35 -6.60 8.68
C ASP A 445 32.87 -6.94 8.48
N VAL A 446 32.00 -5.93 8.29
CA VAL A 446 30.59 -6.12 7.93
C VAL A 446 30.49 -6.80 6.57
N ILE A 447 31.16 -6.26 5.55
CA ILE A 447 31.14 -6.79 4.17
C ILE A 447 31.70 -8.22 4.10
N ALA A 448 32.69 -8.55 4.94
CA ALA A 448 33.23 -9.91 5.01
C ALA A 448 32.21 -10.93 5.56
N ARG A 449 31.28 -10.49 6.41
CA ARG A 449 30.22 -11.33 7.01
C ARG A 449 28.97 -11.36 6.16
N ASP A 450 28.63 -10.23 5.56
CA ASP A 450 27.49 -10.04 4.66
C ASP A 450 27.95 -9.35 3.36
N PRO A 451 28.43 -10.15 2.38
CA PRO A 451 28.96 -9.63 1.12
C PRO A 451 27.93 -8.93 0.22
N ASP A 452 26.64 -9.13 0.49
CA ASP A 452 25.52 -8.60 -0.27
C ASP A 452 24.83 -7.42 0.48
N ASN A 453 25.49 -6.85 1.48
CA ASN A 453 25.02 -5.67 2.19
C ASN A 453 25.26 -4.40 1.36
N ALA A 454 24.25 -3.98 0.57
CA ALA A 454 24.36 -2.83 -0.31
C ALA A 454 24.73 -1.53 0.44
N ALA A 455 24.18 -1.33 1.64
CA ALA A 455 24.46 -0.16 2.47
C ALA A 455 25.93 -0.12 2.93
N ALA A 456 26.47 -1.24 3.43
CA ALA A 456 27.88 -1.33 3.86
C ALA A 456 28.86 -1.14 2.70
N LEU A 457 28.58 -1.77 1.55
CA LEU A 457 29.36 -1.61 0.33
C LEU A 457 29.39 -0.16 -0.12
N ASN A 458 28.22 0.48 -0.16
CA ASN A 458 28.09 1.89 -0.55
C ASN A 458 28.81 2.81 0.44
N ALA A 459 28.59 2.63 1.75
CA ALA A 459 29.20 3.46 2.79
C ALA A 459 30.73 3.39 2.72
N LEU A 460 31.32 2.19 2.66
CA LEU A 460 32.77 2.04 2.53
C LEU A 460 33.29 2.64 1.22
N GLY A 461 32.64 2.34 0.10
CA GLY A 461 33.07 2.83 -1.21
C GLY A 461 33.00 4.35 -1.30
N TYR A 462 31.91 4.95 -0.81
CA TYR A 462 31.74 6.40 -0.75
C TYR A 462 32.81 7.06 0.12
N THR A 463 33.06 6.53 1.31
CA THR A 463 34.11 7.04 2.21
C THR A 463 35.50 6.93 1.59
N LEU A 464 35.82 5.83 0.90
CA LEU A 464 37.09 5.70 0.17
C LEU A 464 37.22 6.76 -0.93
N ALA A 465 36.14 7.04 -1.68
CA ALA A 465 36.13 8.04 -2.74
C ALA A 465 36.26 9.49 -2.24
N THR A 466 35.78 9.78 -1.03
CA THR A 466 35.80 11.13 -0.44
C THR A 466 37.06 11.41 0.37
N THR A 467 37.58 10.42 1.09
CA THR A 467 38.65 10.62 2.09
C THR A 467 40.02 10.09 1.66
N THR A 468 40.09 9.30 0.59
CA THR A 468 41.33 8.68 0.10
C THR A 468 41.47 8.80 -1.42
N ASP A 469 42.57 8.28 -1.97
CA ASP A 469 42.79 8.14 -3.42
C ASP A 469 42.50 6.71 -3.94
N HIS A 470 41.88 5.84 -3.13
CA HIS A 470 41.56 4.45 -3.49
C HIS A 470 40.29 4.33 -4.36
N TYR A 471 40.23 5.11 -5.45
CA TYR A 471 39.03 5.20 -6.28
C TYR A 471 38.64 3.92 -7.01
N ASP A 472 39.61 3.05 -7.33
CA ASP A 472 39.31 1.78 -7.98
C ASP A 472 38.66 0.77 -7.02
N GLU A 473 39.09 0.74 -5.74
CA GLU A 473 38.42 -0.05 -4.69
C GLU A 473 37.02 0.51 -4.41
N ALA A 474 36.91 1.84 -4.30
CA ALA A 474 35.64 2.53 -4.12
C ALA A 474 34.64 2.17 -5.22
N LEU A 475 35.07 2.21 -6.49
CA LEU A 475 34.21 1.90 -7.63
C LEU A 475 33.74 0.44 -7.60
N ASP A 476 34.62 -0.53 -7.32
CA ASP A 476 34.22 -1.95 -7.23
C ASP A 476 33.13 -2.16 -6.17
N LEU A 477 33.29 -1.57 -4.99
CA LEU A 477 32.31 -1.66 -3.91
C LEU A 477 30.98 -1.02 -4.28
N ILE A 478 31.00 0.18 -4.86
CA ILE A 478 29.79 0.91 -5.23
C ILE A 478 29.08 0.25 -6.42
N GLU A 479 29.80 -0.30 -7.40
CA GLU A 479 29.20 -1.06 -8.50
C GLU A 479 28.48 -2.32 -8.00
N ARG A 480 29.06 -3.00 -7.00
CA ARG A 480 28.39 -4.12 -6.32
C ARG A 480 27.14 -3.67 -5.57
N ALA A 481 27.21 -2.56 -4.82
CA ALA A 481 26.04 -1.98 -4.17
C ALA A 481 24.94 -1.64 -5.19
N HIS A 482 25.32 -1.05 -6.33
CA HIS A 482 24.40 -0.69 -7.40
C HIS A 482 23.76 -1.91 -8.07
N ALA A 483 24.49 -3.02 -8.20
CA ALA A 483 23.93 -4.26 -8.72
C ALA A 483 22.84 -4.83 -7.82
N LEU A 484 22.95 -4.63 -6.50
CA LEU A 484 21.97 -5.05 -5.50
C LEU A 484 20.77 -4.10 -5.46
N GLU A 485 21.02 -2.79 -5.52
CA GLU A 485 19.99 -1.74 -5.44
C GLU A 485 20.10 -0.70 -6.58
N PRO A 486 19.64 -1.04 -7.81
CA PRO A 486 19.89 -0.20 -9.01
C PRO A 486 19.18 1.16 -9.05
N GLN A 487 18.23 1.37 -8.15
CA GLN A 487 17.39 2.58 -8.09
C GLN A 487 17.61 3.40 -6.83
N SER A 488 18.51 2.98 -5.93
CA SER A 488 18.83 3.73 -4.71
C SER A 488 19.50 5.06 -5.07
N PRO A 489 18.90 6.22 -4.73
CA PRO A 489 19.49 7.53 -5.04
C PRO A 489 20.87 7.72 -4.39
N ALA A 490 21.06 7.27 -3.16
CA ALA A 490 22.33 7.35 -2.45
C ALA A 490 23.45 6.57 -3.16
N ILE A 491 23.15 5.36 -3.67
CA ILE A 491 24.14 4.56 -4.41
C ILE A 491 24.43 5.18 -5.78
N LEU A 492 23.42 5.73 -6.44
CA LEU A 492 23.60 6.45 -7.70
C LEU A 492 24.46 7.70 -7.50
N ASP A 493 24.30 8.41 -6.39
CA ASP A 493 25.14 9.56 -6.05
C ASP A 493 26.60 9.13 -5.85
N SER A 494 26.85 8.13 -4.98
CA SER A 494 28.18 7.58 -4.77
C SER A 494 28.85 7.12 -6.06
N LEU A 495 28.11 6.46 -6.95
CA LEU A 495 28.62 5.96 -8.23
C LEU A 495 28.96 7.13 -9.16
N GLY A 496 28.11 8.15 -9.21
CA GLY A 496 28.39 9.39 -9.90
C GLY A 496 29.65 10.07 -9.37
N TRP A 497 29.76 10.17 -8.05
CA TRP A 497 30.85 10.84 -7.37
C TRP A 497 32.20 10.15 -7.56
N VAL A 498 32.27 8.83 -7.43
CA VAL A 498 33.52 8.09 -7.68
C VAL A 498 33.97 8.20 -9.14
N HIS A 499 33.05 8.19 -10.11
CA HIS A 499 33.39 8.46 -11.52
C HIS A 499 33.94 9.88 -11.70
N PHE A 500 33.35 10.87 -11.02
CA PHE A 500 33.83 12.24 -11.06
C PHE A 500 35.27 12.34 -10.51
N LYS A 501 35.55 11.75 -9.34
CA LYS A 501 36.88 11.71 -8.72
C LYS A 501 37.94 11.01 -9.60
N ARG A 502 37.53 10.01 -10.38
CA ARG A 502 38.37 9.33 -11.38
C ARG A 502 38.62 10.14 -12.65
N GLY A 503 38.12 11.37 -12.74
CA GLY A 503 38.26 12.22 -13.92
C GLY A 503 37.33 11.83 -15.07
N GLU A 504 36.21 11.17 -14.78
CA GLU A 504 35.21 10.74 -15.77
C GLU A 504 33.87 11.52 -15.64
N PRO A 505 33.87 12.87 -15.69
CA PRO A 505 32.70 13.69 -15.36
C PRO A 505 31.50 13.43 -16.29
N ARG A 506 31.73 13.03 -17.54
CA ARG A 506 30.65 12.64 -18.47
C ARG A 506 29.88 11.41 -18.02
N LYS A 507 30.55 10.43 -17.41
CA LYS A 507 29.90 9.24 -16.85
C LYS A 507 29.16 9.61 -15.57
N ALA A 508 29.80 10.40 -14.71
CA ALA A 508 29.23 10.89 -13.46
C ALA A 508 27.87 11.58 -13.67
N LEU A 509 27.77 12.45 -14.67
CA LEU A 509 26.58 13.26 -14.93
C LEU A 509 25.29 12.44 -15.07
N GLY A 510 25.35 11.27 -15.70
CA GLY A 510 24.17 10.41 -15.88
C GLY A 510 23.65 9.84 -14.57
N TYR A 511 24.56 9.44 -13.67
CA TYR A 511 24.22 8.89 -12.36
C TYR A 511 23.75 9.99 -11.40
N LEU A 512 24.47 11.11 -11.32
CA LEU A 512 24.14 12.23 -10.45
C LEU A 512 22.78 12.86 -10.78
N ARG A 513 22.42 12.96 -12.07
CA ARG A 513 21.06 13.42 -12.47
C ARG A 513 19.96 12.49 -12.00
N ARG A 514 20.18 11.17 -12.06
CA ARG A 514 19.21 10.17 -11.59
C ARG A 514 19.11 10.17 -10.07
N ALA A 515 20.24 10.31 -9.38
CA ALA A 515 20.30 10.47 -7.94
C ALA A 515 19.48 11.69 -7.50
N TYR A 516 19.75 12.87 -8.07
CA TYR A 516 19.05 14.11 -7.73
C TYR A 516 17.54 14.05 -8.05
N ALA A 517 17.16 13.41 -9.16
CA ALA A 517 15.75 13.23 -9.50
C ALA A 517 15.01 12.31 -8.52
N GLY A 518 15.70 11.33 -7.94
CA GLY A 518 15.13 10.44 -6.92
C GLY A 518 15.13 11.04 -5.51
N GLN A 519 16.19 11.77 -5.16
CA GLN A 519 16.37 12.44 -3.87
C GLN A 519 17.04 13.80 -4.09
N PRO A 520 16.26 14.90 -4.12
CA PRO A 520 16.79 16.25 -4.22
C PRO A 520 17.39 16.68 -2.87
N ASP A 521 18.63 16.26 -2.61
CA ASP A 521 19.41 16.64 -1.43
C ASP A 521 20.58 17.58 -1.81
N GLN A 522 21.05 18.36 -0.84
CA GLN A 522 22.11 19.36 -1.03
C GLN A 522 23.47 18.74 -1.44
N GLU A 523 23.82 17.56 -0.91
CA GLU A 523 25.09 16.90 -1.19
C GLU A 523 25.10 16.41 -2.64
N VAL A 524 24.01 15.74 -3.03
CA VAL A 524 23.76 15.29 -4.41
C VAL A 524 23.74 16.49 -5.38
N ALA A 525 23.11 17.60 -4.98
CA ALA A 525 23.10 18.83 -5.77
C ALA A 525 24.51 19.42 -5.93
N ALA A 526 25.33 19.41 -4.87
CA ALA A 526 26.70 19.89 -4.91
C ALA A 526 27.57 19.03 -5.85
N HIS A 527 27.49 17.71 -5.75
CA HIS A 527 28.18 16.77 -6.64
C HIS A 527 27.77 16.99 -8.11
N LEU A 528 26.46 17.11 -8.37
CA LEU A 528 25.94 17.33 -9.73
C LEU A 528 26.39 18.69 -10.29
N ALA A 529 26.28 19.76 -9.50
CA ALA A 529 26.72 21.09 -9.90
C ALA A 529 28.22 21.12 -10.22
N GLU A 530 29.05 20.43 -9.42
CA GLU A 530 30.48 20.34 -9.66
C GLU A 530 30.79 19.60 -10.97
N ALA A 531 30.14 18.46 -11.21
CA ALA A 531 30.29 17.73 -12.46
C ALA A 531 29.88 18.57 -13.68
N LEU A 532 28.80 19.36 -13.57
CA LEU A 532 28.34 20.28 -14.60
C LEU A 532 29.36 21.39 -14.90
N VAL A 533 30.02 21.95 -13.87
CA VAL A 533 31.05 22.97 -14.07
C VAL A 533 32.22 22.41 -14.87
N VAL A 534 32.73 21.22 -14.52
CA VAL A 534 33.85 20.58 -15.24
C VAL A 534 33.51 20.25 -16.69
N LEU A 535 32.22 20.11 -17.01
CA LEU A 535 31.71 19.87 -18.37
C LEU A 535 31.34 21.14 -19.14
N ASP A 536 31.73 22.32 -18.64
CA ASP A 536 31.39 23.63 -19.21
C ASP A 536 29.87 23.92 -19.24
N GLN A 537 29.10 23.30 -18.34
CA GLN A 537 27.65 23.46 -18.19
C GLN A 537 27.27 24.35 -16.99
N ALA A 538 28.04 25.41 -16.75
CA ALA A 538 27.90 26.28 -15.57
C ALA A 538 26.54 26.98 -15.43
N ALA A 539 25.81 27.19 -16.54
CA ALA A 539 24.48 27.78 -16.50
C ALA A 539 23.46 26.84 -15.80
N GLU A 540 23.50 25.54 -16.13
CA GLU A 540 22.67 24.52 -15.48
C GLU A 540 23.06 24.36 -14.01
N ALA A 541 24.37 24.33 -13.73
CA ALA A 541 24.88 24.26 -12.35
C ALA A 541 24.37 25.44 -11.50
N ARG A 542 24.34 26.66 -12.06
CA ARG A 542 23.82 27.84 -11.34
C ARG A 542 22.33 27.72 -11.02
N THR A 543 21.51 27.25 -11.97
CA THR A 543 20.08 27.03 -11.71
C THR A 543 19.87 25.98 -10.63
N LEU A 544 20.66 24.90 -10.65
CA LEU A 544 20.61 23.86 -9.62
C LEU A 544 20.98 24.40 -8.23
N VAL A 545 22.10 25.13 -8.12
CA VAL A 545 22.54 25.74 -6.87
C VAL A 545 21.52 26.75 -6.34
N GLN A 546 20.94 27.58 -7.22
CA GLN A 546 19.87 28.51 -6.84
C GLN A 546 18.65 27.77 -6.28
N SER A 547 18.26 26.66 -6.91
CA SER A 547 17.16 25.83 -6.41
C SER A 547 17.49 25.23 -5.06
N ALA A 548 18.70 24.67 -4.88
CA ALA A 548 19.12 24.04 -3.62
C ALA A 548 19.12 25.04 -2.45
N ILE A 549 19.63 26.26 -2.67
CA ILE A 549 19.61 27.35 -1.69
C ILE A 549 18.18 27.78 -1.36
N ALA A 550 17.31 27.88 -2.37
CA ALA A 550 15.91 28.28 -2.15
C ALA A 550 15.09 27.25 -1.35
N THR A 551 15.52 25.98 -1.34
CA THR A 551 14.81 24.89 -0.67
C THR A 551 15.35 24.51 0.71
N SER A 552 16.51 25.02 1.13
CA SER A 552 17.12 24.67 2.42
C SER A 552 17.69 25.90 3.12
N ASP A 553 17.36 26.09 4.41
CA ASP A 553 17.91 27.17 5.24
C ASP A 553 19.37 26.91 5.66
N ASN A 554 19.83 25.66 5.61
CA ASN A 554 21.20 25.25 5.93
C ASN A 554 21.76 24.40 4.79
N HIS A 555 22.85 24.84 4.18
CA HIS A 555 23.37 24.23 2.95
C HIS A 555 24.91 24.13 2.90
N PRO A 556 25.57 23.48 3.88
CA PRO A 556 27.03 23.41 3.98
C PRO A 556 27.72 22.88 2.72
N ASP A 557 27.19 21.85 2.06
CA ASP A 557 27.82 21.26 0.88
C ASP A 557 27.79 22.22 -0.32
N ILE A 558 26.72 23.01 -0.41
CA ILE A 558 26.60 24.07 -1.41
C ILE A 558 27.53 25.23 -1.07
N ASP A 559 27.65 25.61 0.20
CA ASP A 559 28.56 26.68 0.63
C ASP A 559 30.02 26.31 0.31
N ASP A 560 30.42 25.08 0.62
CA ASP A 560 31.75 24.54 0.29
C ASP A 560 31.97 24.46 -1.23
N LEU A 561 30.93 24.15 -2.01
CA LEU A 561 30.98 24.24 -3.47
C LEU A 561 31.21 25.69 -3.94
N LEU A 562 30.51 26.67 -3.36
CA LEU A 562 30.62 28.08 -3.74
C LEU A 562 31.99 28.68 -3.42
N ILE A 563 32.66 28.21 -2.36
CA ILE A 563 34.05 28.57 -2.08
C ILE A 563 34.97 28.13 -3.23
N ARG A 564 34.73 26.93 -3.77
CA ARG A 564 35.53 26.34 -4.87
C ARG A 564 35.14 26.90 -6.25
N TYR A 565 33.87 27.27 -6.44
CA TYR A 565 33.32 27.80 -7.69
C TYR A 565 32.48 29.08 -7.48
N PRO A 566 33.10 30.23 -7.15
CA PRO A 566 32.38 31.48 -6.83
C PRO A 566 31.47 32.00 -7.95
N GLN A 567 31.71 31.60 -9.21
CA GLN A 567 30.89 31.95 -10.37
C GLN A 567 29.47 31.34 -10.35
N LEU A 568 29.22 30.36 -9.49
CA LEU A 568 27.90 29.75 -9.30
C LEU A 568 27.02 30.55 -8.33
N SER A 569 27.59 31.47 -7.55
CA SER A 569 26.82 32.28 -6.60
C SER A 569 25.68 33.03 -7.31
N PRO A 570 24.47 33.06 -6.72
CA PRO A 570 23.40 33.91 -7.22
C PRO A 570 23.90 35.36 -7.27
N GLN A 571 23.92 35.98 -8.44
CA GLN A 571 24.21 37.42 -8.52
C GLN A 571 23.05 38.16 -7.85
N ALA A 572 23.34 39.08 -6.94
CA ALA A 572 22.34 40.00 -6.43
C ALA A 572 21.72 40.72 -7.64
N GLU A 573 20.42 40.55 -7.87
CA GLU A 573 19.71 41.36 -8.85
C GLU A 573 19.86 42.84 -8.45
N PRO A 574 20.20 43.74 -9.38
CA PRO A 574 20.40 45.15 -9.11
C PRO A 574 19.13 45.91 -8.70
#